data_AF-A0AA87QKJ4-F1
#
_entry.id   AF-A0AA87QKJ4-F1
#
_cell.length_a   1.000
_cell.length_b   1.000
_cell.length_c   1.000
_cell.angle_alpha   90.00
_cell.angle_beta   90.00
_cell.angle_gamma   90.00
#
_symmetry.space_group_name_H-M   'P 1'
#
loop_
_entity.id
_entity.type
_entity.pdbx_description
1 polymer ?
#
loop_
_entity_poly.entity_id
_entity_poly.type
_entity_poly.pdbx_seq_one_letter_code
_entity_poly.pdbx_strand_id
1 'polypeptide(L)'
;MAILPALALLLVSAFGIGAMTYGNPAPDAQMAVIGPPWWKEDRMASLVAAAGGRMIAGGALPNIIVVRRAPEGERRPDEPEDLVAALYAAGAWLVLDAPTQRSCRGLVDNGKGAI
;
A
#
# COMPACT_ATOMS: atom_id res chain seq x y z
N MET A 1 -9.91 -16.71 -42.27
CA MET A 1 -10.31 -15.60 -41.37
C MET A 1 -10.26 -16.08 -39.91
N ALA A 2 -9.06 -16.41 -39.39
CA ALA A 2 -8.89 -16.99 -38.05
C ALA A 2 -8.27 -16.03 -37.01
N ILE A 3 -7.84 -14.84 -37.44
CA ILE A 3 -7.16 -13.86 -36.60
C ILE A 3 -8.15 -12.95 -35.84
N LEU A 4 -9.37 -12.82 -36.36
CA LEU A 4 -10.43 -11.99 -35.78
C LEU A 4 -10.76 -12.36 -34.30
N PRO A 5 -10.96 -13.64 -33.93
CA PRO A 5 -11.26 -14.00 -32.54
C PRO A 5 -10.05 -13.78 -31.62
N ALA A 6 -8.84 -14.04 -32.11
CA ALA A 6 -7.62 -13.85 -31.33
C ALA A 6 -7.37 -12.37 -31.00
N LEU A 7 -7.62 -11.48 -31.98
CA LEU A 7 -7.47 -10.04 -31.80
C LEU A 7 -8.54 -9.47 -30.85
N ALA A 8 -9.77 -9.98 -30.91
CA ALA A 8 -10.82 -9.61 -29.97
C ALA A 8 -10.47 -9.99 -28.53
N LEU A 9 -9.95 -11.21 -28.31
CA LEU A 9 -9.50 -11.65 -26.99
C LEU A 9 -8.31 -10.85 -26.47
N LEU A 10 -7.36 -10.49 -27.35
CA LEU A 10 -6.22 -9.66 -26.98
C LEU A 10 -6.67 -8.28 -26.53
N LEU A 11 -7.59 -7.64 -27.25
CA LEU A 11 -8.10 -6.32 -26.88
C LEU A 11 -8.91 -6.35 -25.59
N VAL A 12 -9.76 -7.35 -25.40
CA VAL A 12 -10.56 -7.49 -24.17
C VAL A 12 -9.67 -7.74 -22.95
N SER A 13 -8.64 -8.58 -23.08
CA SER A 13 -7.70 -8.84 -21.98
C SER A 13 -6.81 -7.63 -21.69
N ALA A 14 -6.28 -6.96 -22.70
CA ALA A 14 -5.51 -5.73 -22.55
C ALA A 14 -6.35 -4.62 -21.91
N PHE A 15 -7.61 -4.47 -22.31
CA PHE A 15 -8.52 -3.49 -21.73
C PHE A 15 -8.91 -3.85 -20.30
N GLY A 16 -9.15 -5.13 -19.99
CA GLY A 16 -9.43 -5.59 -18.63
C GLY A 16 -8.26 -5.34 -17.67
N ILE A 17 -7.03 -5.68 -18.10
CA ILE A 17 -5.81 -5.43 -17.32
C ILE A 17 -5.56 -3.93 -17.17
N GLY A 18 -5.70 -3.16 -18.26
CA GLY A 18 -5.55 -1.71 -18.26
C GLY A 18 -6.56 -1.03 -17.33
N ALA A 19 -7.83 -1.41 -17.39
CA ALA A 19 -8.87 -0.85 -16.54
C ALA A 19 -8.64 -1.16 -15.05
N MET A 20 -8.16 -2.36 -14.70
CA MET A 20 -7.78 -2.68 -13.32
C MET A 20 -6.54 -1.91 -12.84
N THR A 21 -5.59 -1.65 -13.74
CA THR A 21 -4.33 -0.98 -13.41
C THR A 21 -4.51 0.53 -13.25
N TYR A 22 -5.29 1.15 -14.13
CA TYR A 22 -5.56 2.60 -14.12
C TYR A 22 -6.77 3.00 -13.26
N GLY A 23 -7.72 2.08 -13.05
CA GLY A 23 -8.93 2.32 -12.25
C GLY A 23 -8.73 2.27 -10.74
N ASN A 24 -7.49 2.22 -10.26
CA ASN A 24 -7.18 2.28 -8.83
C ASN A 24 -6.56 3.63 -8.43
N PRO A 25 -7.33 4.74 -8.44
CA PRO A 25 -6.91 5.95 -7.74
C PRO A 25 -7.02 5.70 -6.22
N ALA A 26 -5.92 5.96 -5.52
CA ALA A 26 -5.77 5.77 -4.08
C ALA A 26 -6.75 6.64 -3.27
N PRO A 27 -7.43 6.10 -2.25
CA PRO A 27 -8.04 6.93 -1.21
C PRO A 27 -7.11 7.08 0.00
N ASP A 28 -6.30 6.05 0.27
CA ASP A 28 -5.61 5.85 1.53
C ASP A 28 -4.40 4.95 1.28
N ALA A 29 -3.36 5.44 0.60
CA ALA A 29 -2.19 4.62 0.25
C ALA A 29 -1.47 4.16 1.52
N GLN A 30 -1.96 3.04 2.06
CA GLN A 30 -1.34 2.29 3.13
C GLN A 30 -0.15 1.62 2.50
N MET A 31 1.01 1.81 3.10
CA MET A 31 2.28 1.30 2.63
C MET A 31 2.85 0.44 3.74
N ALA A 32 3.20 -0.80 3.42
CA ALA A 32 4.01 -1.62 4.30
C ALA A 32 5.47 -1.20 4.13
N VAL A 33 6.07 -0.72 5.22
CA VAL A 33 7.47 -0.31 5.29
C VAL A 33 8.23 -1.39 6.03
N ILE A 34 9.28 -1.88 5.40
CA ILE A 34 10.16 -2.92 5.94
C ILE A 34 11.51 -2.29 6.22
N GLY A 35 11.93 -2.35 7.48
CA GLY A 35 13.27 -1.99 7.91
C GLY A 35 14.17 -3.21 8.08
N PRO A 36 15.46 -2.97 8.36
CA PRO A 36 16.42 -4.03 8.68
C PRO A 36 15.91 -4.97 9.79
N PRO A 37 16.17 -6.28 9.70
CA PRO A 37 15.59 -7.28 10.61
C PRO A 37 16.06 -7.17 12.06
N TRP A 38 17.16 -6.46 12.33
CA TRP A 38 17.64 -6.15 13.68
C TRP A 38 17.00 -4.88 14.28
N TRP A 39 16.10 -4.21 13.56
CA TRP A 39 15.38 -3.04 14.07
C TRP A 39 14.13 -3.47 14.83
N LYS A 40 13.87 -2.74 15.91
CA LYS A 40 12.68 -2.89 16.74
C LYS A 40 11.63 -1.85 16.36
N GLU A 41 10.42 -2.06 16.84
CA GLU A 41 9.26 -1.21 16.57
C GLU A 41 9.50 0.26 16.93
N ASP A 42 10.20 0.55 18.03
CA ASP A 42 10.56 1.93 18.42
C ASP A 42 11.37 2.66 17.35
N ARG A 43 12.30 1.94 16.72
CA ARG A 43 13.16 2.49 15.66
C ARG A 43 12.38 2.66 14.37
N MET A 44 11.49 1.73 14.07
CA MET A 44 10.56 1.81 12.94
C MET A 44 9.60 3.00 13.11
N ALA A 45 9.09 3.26 14.32
CA ALA A 45 8.26 4.42 14.62
C ALA A 45 9.02 5.74 14.43
N SER A 46 10.29 5.80 14.84
CA SER A 46 11.13 6.98 14.60
C SER A 46 11.38 7.26 13.12
N LEU A 47 11.51 6.21 12.29
CA LEU A 47 11.65 6.32 10.85
C LEU A 47 10.40 6.94 10.21
N VAL A 48 9.22 6.50 10.65
CA VAL A 48 7.95 7.02 10.13
C VAL A 48 7.72 8.47 10.52
N ALA A 49 8.04 8.80 11.78
CA ALA A 49 7.98 10.18 12.25
C ALA A 49 8.93 11.08 11.45
N ALA A 50 10.16 10.61 11.15
CA ALA A 50 11.12 11.34 10.33
C ALA A 50 10.67 11.50 8.87
N ALA A 51 9.96 10.50 8.32
CA ALA A 51 9.41 10.55 6.97
C ALA A 51 8.10 11.35 6.86
N GLY A 52 7.57 11.89 7.97
CA GLY A 52 6.28 12.58 7.99
C GLY A 52 5.08 11.67 7.71
N GLY A 53 5.23 10.36 7.93
CA GLY A 53 4.17 9.39 7.76
C GLY A 53 3.34 9.20 9.04
N ARG A 54 2.15 8.63 8.91
CA ARG A 54 1.34 8.18 10.06
C ARG A 54 1.35 6.67 10.16
N MET A 55 1.89 6.15 11.26
CA MET A 55 1.81 4.73 11.57
C MET A 55 0.35 4.37 11.89
N ILE A 56 -0.17 3.35 11.22
CA ILE A 56 -1.55 2.87 11.44
C ILE A 56 -1.59 1.47 12.05
N ALA A 57 -0.56 0.66 11.83
CA ALA A 57 -0.45 -0.68 12.41
C ALA A 57 1.00 -1.17 12.43
N GLY A 58 1.34 -2.01 13.40
CA GLY A 58 2.53 -2.87 13.35
C GLY A 58 2.29 -4.08 12.45
N GLY A 59 3.34 -4.55 11.78
CA GLY A 59 3.32 -5.79 11.00
C GLY A 59 3.46 -7.03 11.89
N ALA A 60 3.47 -8.21 11.27
CA ALA A 60 3.66 -9.48 11.98
C ALA A 60 5.07 -9.62 12.62
N LEU A 61 6.02 -8.80 12.18
CA LEU A 61 7.39 -8.73 12.67
C LEU A 61 7.67 -7.29 13.13
N PRO A 62 8.55 -7.10 14.13
CA PRO A 62 8.83 -5.78 14.70
C PRO A 62 9.56 -4.82 13.74
N ASN A 63 10.11 -5.33 12.64
CA ASN A 63 10.76 -4.55 11.58
C ASN A 63 9.80 -4.21 10.42
N ILE A 64 8.53 -4.56 10.51
CA ILE A 64 7.50 -4.29 9.50
C ILE A 64 6.43 -3.42 10.14
N ILE A 65 6.05 -2.35 9.46
CA ILE A 65 5.01 -1.43 9.93
C ILE A 65 4.16 -0.98 8.74
N VAL A 66 2.94 -0.56 9.00
CA VAL A 66 2.05 -0.02 7.98
C VAL A 66 1.87 1.48 8.22
N VAL A 67 2.15 2.26 7.19
CA VAL A 67 2.10 3.72 7.18
C VAL A 67 1.01 4.16 6.23
N ARG A 68 0.24 5.17 6.58
CA ARG A 68 -0.74 5.77 5.66
C ARG A 68 -0.27 7.17 5.26
N ARG A 69 -0.41 7.49 3.97
CA ARG A 69 -0.34 8.87 3.47
C ARG A 69 -1.57 9.66 3.94
N ALA A 70 -1.38 10.92 4.37
CA ALA A 70 -2.51 11.81 4.61
C ALA A 70 -3.32 11.98 3.30
N PRO A 71 -4.66 11.91 3.35
CA PRO A 71 -5.48 12.08 2.16
C PRO A 71 -5.28 13.46 1.54
N GLU A 72 -5.48 13.55 0.23
CA GLU A 72 -5.29 14.76 -0.56
C GLU A 72 -6.30 15.84 -0.10
N GLY A 73 -5.80 16.88 0.56
CA GLY A 73 -6.61 17.93 1.22
C GLY A 73 -6.35 18.09 2.73
N GLU A 74 -5.81 17.07 3.39
CA GLU A 74 -5.39 17.09 4.80
C GLU A 74 -3.87 16.99 4.97
N ARG A 75 -3.13 17.04 3.84
CA ARG A 75 -1.67 17.10 3.81
C ARG A 75 -1.20 18.33 4.60
N ARG A 76 -0.35 18.09 5.58
CA ARG A 76 0.28 19.13 6.38
C ARG A 76 1.39 19.81 5.55
N PRO A 77 1.66 21.12 5.69
CA PRO A 77 2.70 21.82 4.90
C PRO A 77 4.11 21.25 5.07
N ASP A 78 4.33 20.53 6.18
CA ASP A 78 5.57 19.85 6.57
C ASP A 78 5.66 18.40 6.06
N GLU A 79 4.60 17.85 5.44
CA GLU A 79 4.62 16.49 4.90
C GLU A 79 5.25 16.44 3.49
N PRO A 80 6.15 15.48 3.22
CA PRO A 80 6.80 15.36 1.93
C PRO A 80 5.80 15.03 0.81
N GLU A 81 6.03 15.63 -0.37
CA GLU A 81 5.22 15.39 -1.55
C GLU A 81 5.28 13.91 -1.99
N ASP A 82 6.46 13.31 -1.84
CA ASP A 82 6.72 11.89 -2.06
C ASP A 82 7.11 11.19 -0.75
N LEU A 83 6.11 10.62 -0.08
CA LEU A 83 6.29 9.84 1.15
C LEU A 83 7.17 8.60 0.93
N VAL A 84 7.15 7.98 -0.26
CA VAL A 84 7.93 6.77 -0.54
C VAL A 84 9.41 7.13 -0.57
N ALA A 85 9.77 8.20 -1.28
CA ALA A 85 11.13 8.72 -1.29
C ALA A 85 11.60 9.13 0.11
N ALA A 86 10.75 9.77 0.91
CA ALA A 86 11.06 10.15 2.29
C ALA A 86 11.31 8.93 3.20
N LEU A 87 10.54 7.86 3.04
CA LEU A 87 10.73 6.60 3.78
C LEU A 87 12.05 5.91 3.42
N TYR A 88 12.41 5.87 2.14
CA TYR A 88 13.72 5.36 1.70
C TYR A 88 14.87 6.23 2.23
N ALA A 89 14.74 7.56 2.17
CA ALA A 89 15.74 8.48 2.71
C ALA A 89 15.92 8.33 4.23
N ALA A 90 14.84 8.00 4.94
CA ALA A 90 14.86 7.72 6.37
C ALA A 90 15.43 6.32 6.73
N GLY A 91 15.75 5.49 5.73
CA GLY A 91 16.43 4.20 5.91
C GLY A 91 15.53 2.97 5.77
N ALA A 92 14.35 3.09 5.14
CA ALA A 92 13.55 1.93 4.79
C ALA A 92 14.30 1.07 3.76
N TRP A 93 14.23 -0.25 3.93
CA TRP A 93 14.77 -1.19 2.94
C TRP A 93 13.79 -1.45 1.81
N LEU A 94 12.49 -1.51 2.14
CA LEU A 94 11.45 -1.76 1.17
C LEU A 94 10.17 -1.01 1.58
N VAL A 95 9.54 -0.38 0.60
CA VAL A 95 8.22 0.23 0.73
C VAL A 95 7.32 -0.43 -0.30
N LEU A 96 6.28 -1.10 0.17
CA LEU A 96 5.29 -1.80 -0.65
C LEU A 96 3.95 -1.12 -0.46
N ASP A 97 3.17 -0.96 -1.53
CA ASP A 97 1.74 -0.68 -1.36
C ASP A 97 1.13 -1.86 -0.59
N ALA A 98 0.57 -1.58 0.58
CA ALA A 98 -0.21 -2.55 1.32
C ALA A 98 -1.58 -2.59 0.65
N PRO A 99 -1.92 -3.63 -0.13
CA PRO A 99 -3.27 -3.78 -0.61
C PRO A 99 -4.16 -3.84 0.63
N THR A 100 -5.09 -2.88 0.74
CA THR A 100 -6.11 -2.85 1.78
C THR A 100 -6.71 -4.23 1.91
N GLN A 101 -6.29 -4.96 2.94
CA GLN A 101 -6.55 -6.38 3.23
C GLN A 101 -7.53 -7.11 2.29
N ARG A 102 -7.15 -7.36 1.03
CA ARG A 102 -7.77 -8.39 0.20
C ARG A 102 -7.03 -9.70 0.34
N SER A 103 -6.54 -10.00 1.55
CA SER A 103 -6.25 -11.39 1.89
C SER A 103 -7.56 -12.15 1.89
N CYS A 104 -7.54 -13.41 1.44
CA CYS A 104 -8.68 -14.34 1.47
C CYS A 104 -9.29 -14.59 2.88
N ARG A 105 -8.88 -13.83 3.91
CA ARG A 105 -9.53 -13.73 5.22
C ARG A 105 -10.79 -12.88 5.24
N GLY A 106 -11.02 -12.00 4.25
CA GLY A 106 -12.29 -11.27 4.11
C GLY A 106 -13.51 -12.18 3.85
N LEU A 107 -13.29 -13.44 3.45
CA LEU A 107 -14.33 -14.46 3.33
C LEU A 107 -14.58 -15.26 4.63
N VAL A 108 -13.72 -15.12 5.65
CA VAL A 108 -13.87 -15.83 6.93
C VAL A 108 -14.56 -14.95 8.00
N ASP A 109 -14.57 -13.62 7.82
CA ASP A 109 -15.19 -12.70 8.77
C ASP A 109 -16.62 -12.25 8.37
N ASN A 110 -17.18 -12.79 7.27
CA ASN A 110 -18.59 -12.58 6.92
C ASN A 110 -19.53 -13.55 7.67
N GLY A 111 -19.20 -13.85 8.93
CA GLY A 111 -19.90 -14.82 9.77
C GLY A 111 -19.98 -14.43 11.26
N LYS A 112 -19.42 -13.30 11.68
CA LYS A 112 -19.53 -12.80 13.05
C LYS A 112 -19.63 -11.28 13.09
N GLY A 113 -20.85 -10.80 12.95
CA GLY A 113 -21.15 -9.38 13.09
C GLY A 113 -22.61 -9.05 12.81
N ALA A 114 -23.54 -9.85 13.33
CA ALA A 114 -24.92 -9.42 13.48
C ALA A 114 -25.00 -8.51 14.72
N ILE A 115 -25.12 -7.22 14.48
CA ILE A 115 -25.93 -6.30 15.29
C ILE A 115 -26.79 -5.49 14.34
#